data_AF-A0A920L8I9-F1
#
_entry.id   AF-A0A920L8I9-F1
#
_cell.length_a   1.000
_cell.length_b   1.000
_cell.length_c   1.000
_cell.angle_alpha   90.00
_cell.angle_beta   90.00
_cell.angle_gamma   90.00
#
_symmetry.space_group_name_H-M   'P 1'
#
loop_
_entity.id
_entity.type
_entity.pdbx_description
1 polymer ?
#
loop_
_entity_poly.entity_id
_entity_poly.type
_entity_poly.pdbx_seq_one_letter_code
_entity_poly.pdbx_strand_id
1 'polypeptide(L)' 'MALLQISEPGKQPDPHNKKFVVGIDLGTTNSLISVFRNGSVDILKDIDNESKYLLL' A
#
# COMPACT_ATOMS: atom_id res chain seq x y z
N MET A 1 -11.35 -23.81 -12.77
CA MET A 1 -11.20 -23.03 -11.51
C MET A 1 -10.70 -23.98 -10.44
N ALA A 2 -9.56 -23.70 -9.82
CA ALA A 2 -9.03 -24.53 -8.74
C ALA A 2 -9.37 -23.89 -7.39
N LEU A 3 -9.97 -24.67 -6.47
CA LEU A 3 -10.42 -24.22 -5.15
C LEU A 3 -9.28 -24.08 -4.13
N LEU A 4 -8.09 -24.61 -4.45
CA LEU A 4 -6.88 -24.47 -3.64
C LEU A 4 -5.66 -24.49 -4.56
N GLN A 5 -4.93 -23.38 -4.62
CA GLN A 5 -3.65 -23.32 -5.31
C GLN A 5 -2.55 -23.74 -4.35
N ILE A 6 -2.05 -24.96 -4.50
CA ILE A 6 -0.85 -25.44 -3.81
C ILE A 6 0.37 -25.12 -4.66
N SER A 7 1.37 -24.48 -4.07
CA SER A 7 2.67 -24.25 -4.72
C SER A 7 3.58 -25.45 -4.46
N GLU A 8 4.34 -25.84 -5.48
CA GLU A 8 5.41 -26.84 -5.33
C GLU A 8 6.50 -26.34 -4.37
N PRO A 9 7.18 -27.24 -3.63
CA PRO A 9 8.35 -26.88 -2.83
C PRO A 9 9.37 -26.09 -3.68
N GLY A 10 9.70 -24.87 -3.25
CA GLY A 10 10.63 -23.99 -3.97
C GLY A 10 10.03 -23.16 -5.11
N LYS A 11 8.73 -23.28 -5.41
CA LYS A 11 8.00 -22.37 -6.34
C LYS A 11 7.13 -21.33 -5.63
N GLN A 12 7.16 -21.30 -4.30
CA GLN A 12 6.53 -20.21 -3.55
C GLN A 12 7.28 -18.91 -3.88
N PRO A 13 6.58 -17.80 -4.22
CA PRO A 13 7.23 -16.51 -4.31
C PRO A 13 7.93 -16.23 -2.97
N ASP A 14 9.16 -15.74 -3.04
CA ASP A 14 10.01 -15.50 -1.87
C ASP A 14 9.20 -14.79 -0.78
N PRO A 15 8.96 -15.42 0.39
CA PRO A 15 8.11 -14.86 1.45
C PRO A 15 8.66 -13.53 1.98
N HIS A 16 9.93 -13.21 1.66
CA HIS A 16 10.57 -11.94 2.01
C HIS A 16 10.35 -10.84 0.98
N ASN A 17 9.78 -11.13 -0.19
CA ASN A 17 9.50 -10.13 -1.22
C ASN A 17 8.17 -9.42 -0.95
N LYS A 18 8.10 -8.73 0.19
CA LYS A 18 6.97 -7.86 0.54
C LYS A 18 6.96 -6.69 -0.42
N LYS A 19 6.00 -6.68 -1.35
CA LYS A 19 5.76 -5.53 -2.22
C LYS A 19 5.06 -4.45 -1.38
N PHE A 20 5.79 -3.39 -1.07
CA PHE A 20 5.19 -2.17 -0.54
C PHE A 20 4.63 -1.35 -1.69
N VAL A 21 3.39 -0.93 -1.57
CA VAL A 21 2.72 -0.10 -2.57
C VAL A 21 2.33 1.21 -1.91
N VAL A 22 2.75 2.31 -2.53
CA VAL A 22 2.46 3.67 -2.12
C VAL A 22 1.70 4.35 -3.25
N GLY A 23 0.59 4.98 -2.94
CA GLY A 23 -0.12 5.89 -3.84
C GLY A 23 0.26 7.32 -3.51
N ILE A 24 0.70 8.08 -4.52
CA ILE A 24 1.05 9.50 -4.40
C ILE A 24 0.16 10.28 -5.35
N ASP A 25 -0.57 11.24 -4.81
CA ASP A 25 -1.34 12.23 -5.57
C ASP A 25 -0.75 13.62 -5.30
N LEU A 26 -0.38 14.32 -6.38
CA LEU A 26 0.31 15.60 -6.30
C LEU A 26 -0.59 16.69 -6.88
N GLY A 27 -1.13 17.53 -6.00
CA GLY A 27 -1.78 18.77 -6.38
C GLY A 27 -0.87 19.98 -6.19
N THR A 28 -1.30 21.13 -6.72
CA THR A 28 -0.55 22.40 -6.59
C THR A 28 -0.68 23.03 -5.20
N THR A 29 -1.78 22.77 -4.51
CA THR A 29 -2.02 23.24 -3.13
C THR A 29 -1.83 22.13 -2.12
N ASN A 30 -2.23 20.91 -2.50
CA ASN A 30 -2.49 19.80 -1.59
C ASN A 30 -1.94 18.52 -2.21
N SER A 31 -1.22 17.72 -1.43
CA SER A 31 -0.71 16.41 -1.82
C SER A 31 -1.28 15.32 -0.92
N LEU A 32 -1.32 14.08 -1.38
CA LEU A 32 -1.84 12.96 -0.59
C LEU A 32 -0.93 11.74 -0.76
N ILE A 33 -0.68 11.05 0.36
CA ILE A 33 0.06 9.80 0.38
C ILE A 33 -0.84 8.72 0.98
N SER A 34 -0.86 7.55 0.33
CA SER A 34 -1.58 6.37 0.80
C SER A 34 -0.71 5.12 0.72
N VAL A 35 -1.03 4.12 1.52
CA VAL A 35 -0.35 2.83 1.55
C VAL A 35 -1.36 1.70 1.39
N PHE A 36 -1.02 0.70 0.57
CA PHE A 36 -1.80 -0.54 0.54
C PHE A 36 -1.24 -1.53 1.54
N ARG A 37 -2.05 -1.91 2.53
CA ARG A 37 -1.71 -2.92 3.53
C ARG A 37 -2.96 -3.72 3.89
N ASN A 38 -2.78 -5.00 4.19
CA ASN A 38 -3.88 -5.87 4.65
C ASN A 38 -5.10 -5.94 3.71
N GLY A 39 -4.91 -5.73 2.40
CA GLY A 39 -6.00 -5.77 1.42
C GLY A 39 -6.77 -4.45 1.25
N SER A 40 -6.38 -3.39 1.95
CA SER A 40 -7.03 -2.07 1.85
C SER A 40 -6.02 -0.94 1.65
N VAL A 41 -6.51 0.20 1.18
CA VAL A 41 -5.74 1.45 1.06
C VAL A 41 -6.03 2.31 2.28
N ASP A 42 -4.98 2.73 2.97
CA ASP A 42 -5.05 3.68 4.08
C ASP A 42 -4.34 4.98 3.68
N ILE A 43 -4.96 6.13 3.98
CA ILE A 43 -4.35 7.44 3.81
C ILE A 43 -3.40 7.69 4.99
N LEU A 44 -2.17 8.12 4.71
CA LEU A 44 -1.23 8.51 5.74
C LEU A 44 -1.64 9.86 6.34
N LYS A 45 -1.59 9.92 7.67
CA LYS A 45 -1.87 11.14 8.42
C LYS A 45 -0.65 12.04 8.41
N ASP A 46 -0.89 13.34 8.40
CA ASP A 46 0.16 14.33 8.60
C ASP A 46 0.63 14.36 10.08
N ILE A 47 1.63 15.17 10.40
CA ILE A 47 2.23 15.32 11.73
C ILE A 47 1.23 15.73 12.81
N ASP A 48 0.16 16.45 12.42
CA ASP A 48 -0.95 16.83 13.29
C ASP A 48 -1.93 15.67 13.54
N ASN A 49 -1.64 14.48 13.02
CA ASN A 49 -2.44 13.25 13.13
C ASN A 49 -3.83 13.35 12.46
N GLU A 50 -3.96 14.30 11.55
CA GLU A 50 -5.11 14.53 10.69
C GLU A 50 -4.91 13.81 9.35
N SER A 51 -5.96 13.14 8.88
CA SER A 51 -6.00 12.60 7.50
C SER A 51 -6.34 13.74 6.55
N LYS A 52 -5.40 14.67 6.39
CA LYS A 52 -5.52 15.83 5.51
C LYS A 52 -4.54 15.71 4.35
N TYR A 53 -4.87 16.39 3.26
CA TYR A 53 -3.90 16.65 2.22
C TYR A 53 -2.70 17.37 2.82
N LEU A 54 -1.50 16.84 2.59
CA LEU A 54 -0.24 17.48 2.93
C LEU A 54 -0.15 18.77 2.11
N LEU A 55 -0.19 19.92 2.78
CA LEU A 55 0.18 21.19 2.17
C LEU A 55 1.70 21.14 1.92
N LEU A 56 2.14 21.47 0.70
CA LEU A 56 3.56 21.63 0.40
C LEU A 56 4.14 22.85 1.14
#